data_AF-S4RZD3-F1
#
_entry.id   AF-S4RZD3-F1
#
_cell.length_a   1.000
_cell.length_b   1.000
_cell.length_c   1.000
_cell.angle_alpha   90.00
_cell.angle_beta   90.00
_cell.angle_gamma   90.00
#
_symmetry.space_group_name_H-M   'P 1'
#
loop_
_entity.id
_entity.type
_entity.pdbx_description
1 polymer ?
#
loop_
_entity_poly.entity_id
_entity_poly.type
_entity_poly.pdbx_seq_one_letter_code
_entity_poly.pdbx_strand_id
1 'polypeptide(L)'
;TNWFIVSLAVADLLVGILVLPLFVYSEFLSGVWTLGSGLCDALMTLDVMLCTASIYNLCAISLDRFIAVRAPLHYEHKRVNVRQAALITATWLLSLALASPLALGANSNPERDPAVCRLERPAFVIFSSVCSFFVPCPAMLALYCCVCRGLRRWSARHK
;
A
#
# COMPACT_ATOMS: atom_id res chain seq x y z
N THR A 1 -14.53 11.31 2.67
CA THR A 1 -13.14 11.31 2.13
C THR A 1 -12.08 11.52 3.20
N ASN A 2 -12.36 12.17 4.34
CA ASN A 2 -11.36 12.41 5.39
C ASN A 2 -10.74 11.11 5.97
N TRP A 3 -11.53 10.03 6.09
CA TRP A 3 -11.04 8.76 6.65
C TRP A 3 -9.94 8.08 5.83
N PHE A 4 -9.98 8.18 4.49
CA PHE A 4 -8.91 7.62 3.66
C PHE A 4 -7.60 8.37 3.82
N ILE A 5 -7.65 9.70 3.93
CA ILE A 5 -6.46 10.53 4.13
C ILE A 5 -5.84 10.21 5.49
N VAL A 6 -6.67 10.05 6.53
CA VAL A 6 -6.19 9.62 7.85
C VAL A 6 -5.55 8.24 7.76
N SER A 7 -6.18 7.26 7.11
CA SER A 7 -5.60 5.92 6.97
C SER A 7 -4.27 5.93 6.19
N LEU A 8 -4.17 6.75 5.14
CA LEU A 8 -2.94 6.93 4.37
C LEU A 8 -1.84 7.55 5.25
N ALA A 9 -2.16 8.62 5.99
CA ALA A 9 -1.23 9.27 6.90
C ALA A 9 -0.75 8.31 8.00
N VAL A 10 -1.62 7.44 8.51
CA VAL A 10 -1.24 6.40 9.48
C VAL A 10 -0.25 5.41 8.85
N ALA A 11 -0.49 4.95 7.62
CA ALA A 11 0.43 4.04 6.94
C ALA A 11 1.82 4.68 6.74
N ASP A 12 1.87 5.90 6.21
CA ASP A 12 3.13 6.62 5.97
C ASP A 12 3.87 6.96 7.26
N LEU A 13 3.14 7.33 8.32
CA LEU A 13 3.71 7.58 9.65
C LEU A 13 4.31 6.31 10.24
N LEU A 14 3.63 5.16 10.10
CA LEU A 14 4.15 3.87 10.57
C LEU A 14 5.42 3.47 9.83
N VAL A 15 5.52 3.72 8.52
CA VAL A 15 6.78 3.54 7.76
C VAL A 15 7.87 4.42 8.38
N GLY A 16 7.56 5.71 8.60
CA GLY A 16 8.51 6.68 9.15
C GLY A 16 9.01 6.36 10.55
N ILE A 17 8.18 5.77 11.41
CA ILE A 17 8.52 5.49 12.81
C ILE A 17 9.09 4.07 13.00
N LEU A 18 8.62 3.07 12.24
CA LEU A 18 8.98 1.67 12.46
C LEU A 18 10.03 1.17 11.48
N VAL A 19 9.95 1.57 10.20
CA VAL A 19 10.78 1.02 9.14
C VAL A 19 12.02 1.87 8.93
N LEU A 20 11.84 3.17 8.69
CA LEU A 20 12.95 4.07 8.33
C LEU A 20 14.06 4.14 9.39
N PRO A 21 13.80 4.16 10.71
CA PRO A 21 14.89 4.26 11.70
C PRO A 21 15.81 3.03 11.69
N LEU A 22 15.25 1.83 11.54
CA LEU A 22 16.02 0.59 11.45
C LEU A 22 16.76 0.47 10.12
N PHE A 23 16.14 0.95 9.03
CA PHE A 23 16.81 1.05 7.74
C PHE A 23 18.02 2.00 7.80
N VAL A 24 17.85 3.19 8.38
CA VAL A 24 18.94 4.17 8.58
C VAL A 24 20.03 3.60 9.49
N TYR A 25 19.68 2.85 10.53
CA TYR A 25 20.64 2.15 11.39
C TYR A 25 21.50 1.15 10.59
N SER A 26 20.88 0.35 9.72
CA SER A 26 21.59 -0.59 8.85
C SER A 26 22.53 0.13 7.88
N GLU A 27 22.09 1.23 7.26
CA GLU A 27 22.90 2.04 6.35
C GLU A 27 24.08 2.69 7.06
N PHE A 28 23.90 3.17 8.30
CA PHE A 28 24.98 3.73 9.11
C PHE A 28 26.10 2.70 9.40
N LEU A 29 25.76 1.41 9.44
CA LEU A 29 26.70 0.30 9.59
C LEU A 29 27.23 -0.22 8.24
N SER A 30 27.23 0.61 7.19
CA SER A 30 27.64 0.22 5.82
C SER A 30 26.78 -0.90 5.22
N GLY A 31 25.49 -0.93 5.57
CA GLY A 31 24.55 -1.97 5.12
C GLY A 31 24.63 -3.28 5.90
N VAL A 32 25.40 -3.33 6.99
CA VAL A 32 25.52 -4.52 7.84
C VAL A 32 24.37 -4.59 8.84
N TRP A 33 23.67 -5.71 8.86
CA TRP A 33 22.59 -6.01 9.78
C TRP A 33 23.07 -6.86 10.97
N THR A 34 22.93 -6.31 12.18
CA THR A 34 23.43 -6.93 13.43
C THR A 34 22.33 -7.39 14.38
N LEU A 35 21.06 -7.02 14.13
CA LEU A 35 19.95 -7.19 15.06
C LEU A 35 19.24 -8.56 14.96
N GLY A 36 19.80 -9.49 14.17
CA GLY A 36 19.31 -10.86 14.00
C GLY A 36 18.25 -11.02 12.90
N SER A 37 18.13 -12.25 12.37
CA SER A 37 17.27 -12.57 11.23
C SER A 37 15.78 -12.34 11.49
N GLY A 38 15.30 -12.65 12.69
CA GLY A 38 13.89 -12.47 13.05
C GLY A 38 13.45 -11.01 13.00
N LEU A 39 14.28 -10.07 13.45
CA LEU A 39 13.96 -8.65 13.35
C LEU A 39 14.04 -8.15 11.91
N CYS A 40 14.97 -8.68 11.11
CA CYS A 40 15.02 -8.37 9.69
C CYS A 40 13.74 -8.83 8.96
N ASP A 41 13.27 -10.04 9.24
CA ASP A 41 12.05 -10.57 8.61
C ASP A 41 10.82 -9.78 9.03
N ALA A 42 10.73 -9.37 10.30
CA ALA A 42 9.69 -8.46 10.78
C ALA A 42 9.77 -7.09 10.09
N LEU A 43 10.97 -6.53 9.93
CA LEU A 43 11.20 -5.25 9.27
C LEU A 43 10.78 -5.30 7.79
N MET A 44 11.22 -6.31 7.04
CA MET A 44 10.85 -6.51 5.64
C MET A 44 9.34 -6.76 5.47
N THR A 45 8.73 -7.50 6.40
CA THR A 45 7.27 -7.72 6.41
C THR A 45 6.52 -6.41 6.60
N LEU A 46 6.93 -5.60 7.59
CA LEU A 46 6.31 -4.31 7.88
C LEU A 46 6.48 -3.33 6.72
N ASP A 47 7.67 -3.28 6.12
CA ASP A 47 7.96 -2.43 4.96
C ASP A 47 7.02 -2.77 3.78
N VAL A 48 6.98 -4.05 3.38
CA VAL A 48 6.10 -4.50 2.30
C VAL A 48 4.63 -4.24 2.64
N MET A 49 4.18 -4.56 3.86
CA MET A 49 2.80 -4.35 4.28
C MET A 49 2.40 -2.87 4.22
N LEU A 50 3.18 -1.99 4.83
CA LEU A 50 2.84 -0.58 4.98
C LEU A 50 2.95 0.17 3.65
N CYS A 51 3.99 -0.08 2.85
CA CYS A 51 4.12 0.48 1.51
C CYS A 51 2.95 0.05 0.60
N THR A 52 2.55 -1.23 0.67
CA THR A 52 1.37 -1.73 -0.07
C THR A 52 0.09 -1.07 0.42
N ALA A 53 -0.06 -0.88 1.74
CA ALA A 53 -1.23 -0.23 2.32
C ALA A 53 -1.36 1.23 1.86
N SER A 54 -0.26 1.98 1.76
CA SER A 54 -0.27 3.35 1.23
C SER A 54 -0.74 3.39 -0.23
N ILE A 55 -0.20 2.53 -1.10
CA ILE A 55 -0.61 2.46 -2.51
C ILE A 55 -2.09 2.06 -2.64
N TYR A 56 -2.54 1.07 -1.86
CA TYR A 56 -3.92 0.60 -1.90
C TYR A 56 -4.89 1.65 -1.38
N ASN A 57 -4.52 2.43 -0.36
CA ASN A 57 -5.31 3.57 0.09
C ASN A 57 -5.43 4.64 -1.00
N LEU A 58 -4.38 4.94 -1.75
CA LEU A 58 -4.46 5.84 -2.90
C LEU A 58 -5.41 5.30 -3.99
N CYS A 59 -5.35 4.01 -4.31
CA CYS A 59 -6.30 3.38 -5.24
C CYS A 59 -7.75 3.46 -4.74
N ALA A 60 -7.98 3.25 -3.44
CA ALA A 60 -9.29 3.37 -2.82
C ALA A 60 -9.84 4.81 -2.90
N ILE A 61 -8.97 5.82 -2.73
CA ILE A 61 -9.32 7.24 -2.93
C ILE A 61 -9.75 7.49 -4.39
N SER A 62 -8.96 7.01 -5.36
CA SER A 62 -9.29 7.16 -6.79
C SER A 62 -10.63 6.50 -7.14
N LEU A 63 -10.90 5.32 -6.60
CA LEU A 63 -12.14 4.59 -6.80
C LEU A 63 -13.35 5.31 -6.17
N ASP A 64 -13.21 5.79 -4.93
CA ASP A 64 -14.25 6.56 -4.24
C ASP A 64 -14.64 7.81 -5.03
N ARG A 65 -13.63 8.54 -5.56
CA ARG A 65 -13.84 9.70 -6.43
C ARG A 65 -14.51 9.33 -7.75
N PHE A 66 -14.11 8.22 -8.36
CA PHE A 66 -14.75 7.74 -9.59
C PHE A 66 -16.24 7.43 -9.38
N ILE A 67 -16.59 6.74 -8.29
CA ILE A 67 -17.97 6.42 -7.95
C ILE A 67 -18.77 7.71 -7.68
N ALA A 68 -18.20 8.67 -6.95
CA ALA A 68 -18.84 9.95 -6.66
C ALA A 68 -19.20 10.74 -7.94
N VAL A 69 -18.31 10.76 -8.93
CA VAL A 69 -18.53 11.47 -10.20
C VAL A 69 -19.54 10.75 -11.10
N ARG A 70 -19.51 9.41 -11.14
CA ARG A 70 -20.37 8.64 -12.06
C ARG A 70 -21.80 8.45 -11.54
N ALA A 71 -22.01 8.47 -10.22
CA ALA A 71 -23.31 8.24 -9.59
C ALA A 71 -23.66 9.33 -8.55
N PRO A 72 -23.91 10.58 -8.98
CA PRO A 72 -24.19 11.69 -8.06
C PRO A 72 -25.50 11.53 -7.28
N LEU A 73 -26.50 10.84 -7.85
CA LEU A 73 -27.86 10.72 -7.28
C LEU A 73 -28.02 9.64 -6.19
N HIS A 74 -27.00 8.82 -5.92
CA HIS A 74 -27.04 7.76 -4.89
C HIS A 74 -26.01 7.99 -3.76
N TYR A 75 -25.45 9.21 -3.68
CA TYR A 75 -24.39 9.55 -2.73
C TYR A 75 -24.96 9.95 -1.35
N GLU A 76 -25.68 9.02 -0.71
CA GLU A 76 -26.19 9.17 0.66
C GLU A 76 -25.05 9.14 1.70
N HIS A 77 -24.95 10.17 2.54
CA HIS A 77 -23.80 10.35 3.45
C HIS A 77 -23.56 9.15 4.40
N LYS A 78 -24.62 8.46 4.82
CA LYS A 78 -24.53 7.25 5.67
C LYS A 78 -23.96 6.04 4.92
N ARG A 79 -24.32 5.84 3.64
CA ARG A 79 -23.75 4.76 2.80
C ARG A 79 -22.28 5.02 2.46
N VAL A 80 -21.89 6.28 2.32
CA VAL A 80 -20.50 6.68 2.04
C VAL A 80 -19.60 6.25 3.19
N ASN A 81 -19.96 6.52 4.45
CA ASN A 81 -19.13 6.14 5.61
C ASN A 81 -18.88 4.63 5.70
N VAL A 82 -19.92 3.81 5.49
CA VAL A 82 -19.80 2.34 5.50
C VAL A 82 -18.90 1.85 4.36
N ARG A 83 -19.07 2.39 3.15
CA ARG A 83 -18.22 2.05 2.00
C ARG A 83 -16.77 2.43 2.24
N GLN A 84 -16.51 3.63 2.79
CA GLN A 84 -15.16 4.09 3.09
C GLN A 84 -14.49 3.21 4.13
N ALA A 85 -15.19 2.86 5.22
CA ALA A 85 -14.68 1.91 6.20
C ALA A 85 -14.38 0.54 5.58
N ALA A 86 -15.31 -0.02 4.79
CA ALA A 86 -15.10 -1.30 4.11
C ALA A 86 -13.90 -1.29 3.16
N LEU A 87 -13.72 -0.21 2.39
CA LEU A 87 -12.57 -0.05 1.50
C LEU A 87 -11.26 0.05 2.29
N ILE A 88 -11.21 0.84 3.37
CA ILE A 88 -10.02 0.92 4.24
C ILE A 88 -9.71 -0.45 4.86
N THR A 89 -10.70 -1.13 5.42
CA THR A 89 -10.48 -2.48 5.95
C THR A 89 -9.95 -3.43 4.88
N ALA A 90 -10.48 -3.37 3.66
CA ALA A 90 -9.98 -4.16 2.55
C ALA A 90 -8.53 -3.83 2.18
N THR A 91 -8.12 -2.55 2.16
CA THR A 91 -6.74 -2.18 1.86
C THR A 91 -5.78 -2.79 2.88
N TRP A 92 -6.04 -2.63 4.18
CA TRP A 92 -5.22 -3.22 5.24
C TRP A 92 -5.17 -4.75 5.19
N LEU A 93 -6.30 -5.42 5.00
CA LEU A 93 -6.36 -6.89 4.92
C LEU A 93 -5.60 -7.42 3.70
N LEU A 94 -5.75 -6.79 2.53
CA LEU A 94 -5.04 -7.21 1.33
C LEU A 94 -3.54 -6.97 1.44
N SER A 95 -3.11 -5.85 2.04
CA SER A 95 -1.70 -5.58 2.30
C SER A 95 -1.09 -6.58 3.29
N LEU A 96 -1.82 -6.93 4.35
CA LEU A 96 -1.42 -7.98 5.28
C LEU A 96 -1.34 -9.35 4.59
N ALA A 97 -2.31 -9.69 3.74
CA ALA A 97 -2.31 -10.95 3.01
C ALA A 97 -1.09 -11.06 2.07
N LEU A 98 -0.72 -9.98 1.39
CA LEU A 98 0.48 -9.93 0.54
C LEU A 98 1.79 -10.02 1.32
N ALA A 99 1.85 -9.44 2.51
CA ALA A 99 3.03 -9.50 3.39
C ALA A 99 3.10 -10.82 4.20
N SER A 100 1.99 -11.53 4.36
CA SER A 100 1.89 -12.74 5.19
C SER A 100 2.90 -13.85 4.85
N PRO A 101 3.31 -14.11 3.59
CA PRO A 101 4.32 -15.12 3.31
C PRO A 101 5.66 -14.79 3.97
N LEU A 102 6.07 -13.52 4.05
CA LEU A 102 7.29 -13.13 4.75
C LEU A 102 7.19 -13.39 6.25
N ALA A 103 6.05 -13.05 6.86
CA ALA A 103 5.81 -13.28 8.27
C ALA A 103 5.88 -14.78 8.65
N LEU A 104 5.50 -15.65 7.72
CA LEU A 104 5.55 -17.11 7.87
C LEU A 104 6.92 -17.71 7.52
N GLY A 105 7.94 -16.88 7.29
CA GLY A 105 9.29 -17.34 6.99
C GLY A 105 9.52 -17.70 5.53
N ALA A 106 8.73 -17.20 4.57
CA ALA A 106 9.06 -17.37 3.14
C ALA A 106 10.42 -16.76 2.76
N ASN A 107 10.99 -15.87 3.58
CA ASN A 107 12.34 -15.33 3.43
C ASN A 107 13.44 -16.21 4.07
N SER A 108 13.11 -17.35 4.67
CA SER A 108 14.11 -18.27 5.21
C SER A 108 14.79 -19.02 4.06
N ASN A 109 16.07 -18.74 3.86
CA ASN A 109 16.95 -19.48 2.96
C ASN A 109 18.14 -19.99 3.79
N PRO A 110 18.57 -21.25 3.61
CA PRO A 110 19.73 -21.79 4.30
C PRO A 110 21.06 -21.15 3.85
N GLU A 111 21.08 -20.47 2.70
CA GLU A 111 22.23 -19.75 2.15
C GLU A 111 22.19 -18.24 2.45
N ARG A 112 21.27 -17.81 3.33
CA ARG A 112 21.07 -16.39 3.65
C ARG A 112 22.28 -15.83 4.38
N ASP A 113 22.79 -14.71 3.89
CA ASP A 113 23.83 -13.95 4.58
C ASP A 113 23.21 -13.24 5.80
N PRO A 114 23.55 -13.63 7.03
CA PRO A 114 22.99 -13.00 8.22
C PRO A 114 23.45 -11.54 8.39
N ALA A 115 24.54 -11.15 7.71
CA ALA A 115 25.09 -9.81 7.79
C ALA A 115 24.31 -8.79 6.98
N VAL A 116 23.30 -9.17 6.18
CA VAL A 116 22.52 -8.19 5.41
C VAL A 116 21.02 -8.46 5.45
N CYS A 117 20.24 -7.41 5.67
CA CYS A 117 18.79 -7.50 5.71
C CYS A 117 18.15 -7.19 4.35
N ARG A 118 17.78 -8.25 3.60
CA ARG A 118 17.20 -8.13 2.26
C ARG A 118 16.12 -9.20 2.03
N LEU A 119 15.26 -8.96 1.03
CA LEU A 119 14.45 -10.00 0.42
C LEU A 119 15.31 -10.81 -0.56
N GLU A 120 15.53 -12.09 -0.27
CA GLU A 120 16.42 -12.92 -1.10
C GLU A 120 15.69 -13.73 -2.17
N ARG A 121 14.40 -14.00 -2.00
CA ARG A 121 13.64 -14.82 -2.95
C ARG A 121 13.17 -13.99 -4.15
N PRO A 122 13.77 -14.13 -5.34
CA PRO A 122 13.43 -13.31 -6.50
C PRO A 122 11.96 -13.50 -6.93
N ALA A 123 11.43 -14.72 -6.82
CA ALA A 123 10.04 -15.01 -7.12
C ALA A 123 9.08 -14.21 -6.23
N PHE A 124 9.39 -14.08 -4.93
CA PHE A 124 8.58 -13.27 -4.03
C PHE A 124 8.73 -11.78 -4.34
N VAL A 125 9.95 -11.29 -4.61
CA VAL A 125 10.19 -9.88 -4.98
C VAL A 125 9.40 -9.49 -6.22
N ILE A 126 9.37 -10.34 -7.24
CA ILE A 126 8.60 -10.10 -8.47
C ILE A 126 7.10 -10.10 -8.16
N PHE A 127 6.62 -11.11 -7.43
CA PHE A 127 5.21 -11.21 -7.04
C PHE A 127 4.74 -9.99 -6.23
N SER A 128 5.48 -9.61 -5.18
CA SER A 128 5.15 -8.47 -4.34
C SER A 128 5.20 -7.16 -5.12
N SER A 129 6.20 -6.96 -5.99
CA SER A 129 6.31 -5.76 -6.84
C SER A 129 5.12 -5.65 -7.81
N VAL A 130 4.71 -6.76 -8.42
CA VAL A 130 3.58 -6.77 -9.36
C VAL A 130 2.28 -6.44 -8.65
N CYS A 131 1.99 -7.11 -7.54
CA CYS A 131 0.76 -6.92 -6.79
C CYS A 131 0.67 -5.56 -6.08
N SER A 132 1.80 -5.01 -5.64
CA SER A 132 1.83 -3.80 -4.83
C SER A 132 2.01 -2.53 -5.68
N PHE A 133 2.68 -2.62 -6.84
CA PHE A 133 2.99 -1.44 -7.66
C PHE A 133 2.52 -1.55 -9.11
N PHE A 134 2.91 -2.60 -9.84
CA PHE A 134 2.63 -2.65 -11.29
C PHE A 134 1.16 -2.87 -11.64
N VAL A 135 0.37 -3.50 -10.78
CA VAL A 135 -1.09 -3.61 -10.98
C VAL A 135 -1.83 -2.37 -10.46
N PRO A 136 -1.57 -1.85 -9.25
CA PRO A 136 -2.29 -0.71 -8.70
C PRO A 136 -2.03 0.61 -9.45
N CYS A 137 -0.81 0.87 -9.90
CA CYS A 137 -0.46 2.14 -10.54
C CYS A 137 -1.22 2.39 -11.87
N PRO A 138 -1.27 1.45 -12.83
CA PRO A 138 -2.10 1.58 -14.03
C PRO A 138 -3.60 1.69 -13.70
N ALA A 139 -4.08 0.92 -12.72
CA ALA A 139 -5.48 1.00 -12.28
C ALA A 139 -5.81 2.40 -11.74
N MET A 140 -4.94 2.97 -10.91
CA MET A 140 -5.08 4.34 -10.37
C MET A 140 -5.09 5.37 -11.50
N LEU A 141 -4.15 5.28 -12.45
CA LEU A 141 -4.07 6.17 -13.61
C LEU A 141 -5.33 6.10 -14.46
N ALA A 142 -5.84 4.89 -14.73
CA ALA A 142 -7.05 4.67 -15.49
C ALA A 142 -8.27 5.28 -14.79
N LEU A 143 -8.42 5.05 -13.48
CA LEU A 143 -9.49 5.63 -12.68
C LEU A 143 -9.45 7.16 -12.67
N TYR A 144 -8.28 7.77 -12.46
CA TYR A 144 -8.10 9.22 -12.54
C TYR A 144 -8.43 9.76 -13.92
N CYS A 145 -7.97 9.11 -14.99
CA CYS A 145 -8.31 9.51 -16.36
C CYS A 145 -9.83 9.48 -16.59
N CYS A 146 -10.51 8.46 -16.06
CA CYS A 146 -11.96 8.35 -16.17
C CYS A 146 -12.69 9.45 -15.38
N VAL A 147 -12.21 9.78 -14.17
CA VAL A 147 -12.73 10.91 -13.37
C VAL A 147 -12.60 12.22 -14.14
N CYS A 148 -11.40 12.52 -14.65
CA CYS A 148 -11.13 13.74 -15.42
C CYS A 148 -12.02 13.84 -16.67
N ARG A 149 -12.22 12.74 -17.40
CA ARG A 149 -13.13 12.68 -18.56
C ARG A 149 -14.59 12.87 -18.15
N GLY A 150 -15.02 12.27 -17.05
CA GLY A 150 -16.38 12.41 -16.51
C GLY A 150 -16.69 13.87 -16.14
N LEU A 151 -15.77 14.53 -15.45
CA LEU A 151 -15.91 15.94 -15.07
C LEU A 151 -15.94 16.87 -16.29
N ARG A 152 -15.06 16.67 -17.29
CA ARG A 152 -15.07 17.45 -18.53
C ARG A 152 -16.40 17.30 -19.29
N ARG A 153 -16.95 16.09 -19.38
CA ARG A 153 -18.26 15.83 -20.00
C ARG A 153 -19.42 16.47 -19.24
N TRP A 154 -19.33 16.58 -17.92
CA TRP A 154 -20.34 17.29 -17.13
C TRP A 154 -20.27 18.80 -17.37
N SER A 155 -19.07 19.38 -17.34
CA SER A 155 -18.85 20.81 -17.63
C SER A 155 -19.32 21.21 -19.05
N ALA A 156 -19.07 20.38 -20.06
CA ALA A 156 -19.52 20.65 -21.43
C ALA A 156 -21.05 20.57 -21.61
N ARG A 157 -21.78 19.92 -20.71
CA ARG A 157 -23.25 19.82 -20.74
C ARG A 157 -23.95 20.96 -20.01
N HIS A 158 -23.23 21.81 -19.28
CA HIS A 158 -23.77 22.93 -18.50
C HIS A 158 -23.22 24.27 -19.00
N LYS A 159 -22.74 24.29 -20.23
CA LYS A 159 -22.25 25.47 -20.96
C LYS A 159 -23.09 25.62 -22.22
#